data_AF-G6C2R0-F1
#
_entry.id   AF-G6C2R0-F1
#
_cell.length_a   1.000
_cell.length_b   1.000
_cell.length_c   1.000
_cell.angle_alpha   90.00
_cell.angle_beta   90.00
_cell.angle_gamma   90.00
#
_symmetry.space_group_name_H-M   'P 1'
#
loop_
_entity.id
_entity.type
_entity.pdbx_description
1 polymer ?
#
loop_
_entity_poly.entity_id
_entity_poly.type
_entity_poly.pdbx_seq_one_letter_code
_entity_poly.pdbx_strand_id
1 'polypeptide(L)' 'MIKKLFLCFLFLFICLNIFPIQNSKNIVRIDIIGKNSIKSYFVKFSDENNLNSFEVYDEDN' A
#
# COMPACT_ATOMS: atom_id res chain seq x y z
N MET A 1 -7.06 10.14 35.86
CA MET A 1 -5.99 10.35 34.86
C MET A 1 -5.78 9.15 33.95
N ILE A 2 -5.65 7.92 34.48
CA ILE A 2 -5.41 6.69 33.68
C ILE A 2 -6.37 6.49 32.49
N LYS A 3 -7.67 6.75 32.66
CA LYS A 3 -8.66 6.56 31.59
C LYS A 3 -8.43 7.45 30.36
N LYS A 4 -7.95 8.68 30.56
CA LYS A 4 -7.60 9.60 29.47
C LYS A 4 -6.32 9.14 28.75
N LEU A 5 -5.35 8.65 29.52
CA LEU A 5 -4.10 8.13 28.98
C LEU A 5 -4.34 6.88 28.11
N PHE A 6 -5.20 5.96 28.59
CA PHE A 6 -5.60 4.77 27.83
C PHE A 6 -6.28 5.14 26.50
N LEU A 7 -7.15 6.15 26.51
CA LEU A 7 -7.81 6.63 25.30
C LEU A 7 -6.81 7.23 24.29
N CYS A 8 -5.81 7.97 24.76
CA CYS A 8 -4.72 8.46 23.91
C CYS A 8 -3.90 7.31 23.30
N PHE A 9 -3.57 6.26 24.06
CA PHE A 9 -2.86 5.10 23.53
C PHE A 9 -3.68 4.33 22.51
N LEU A 10 -4.99 4.16 22.76
CA LEU A 10 -5.90 3.51 21.81
C LEU A 10 -5.97 4.29 20.49
N PHE A 11 -6.11 5.61 20.58
CA PHE A 11 -6.09 6.49 19.40
C PHE A 11 -4.78 6.37 18.63
N LEU A 12 -3.65 6.39 19.32
CA LEU A 12 -2.32 6.30 18.71
C LEU A 12 -2.09 4.94 18.04
N PHE A 13 -2.59 3.86 18.65
CA PHE A 13 -2.57 2.52 18.05
C PHE A 13 -3.39 2.46 16.76
N ILE A 14 -4.58 3.06 16.75
CA ILE A 14 -5.41 3.16 15.54
C ILE A 14 -4.67 3.93 14.44
N CYS A 15 -4.06 5.08 14.78
CA CYS A 15 -3.26 5.84 13.82
C CYS A 15 -2.10 5.02 13.26
N LEU A 16 -1.33 4.32 14.11
CA LEU A 16 -0.20 3.49 13.67
C LEU A 16 -0.60 2.32 12.76
N ASN A 17 -1.81 1.78 12.90
CA ASN A 17 -2.28 0.68 12.05
C ASN A 17 -2.85 1.16 10.71
N ILE A 18 -3.49 2.34 10.68
CA ILE A 18 -4.13 2.87 9.47
C ILE A 18 -3.15 3.63 8.57
N PHE A 19 -2.24 4.41 9.15
CA PHE A 19 -1.31 5.27 8.41
C PHE A 19 -0.37 4.52 7.43
N PRO A 20 0.17 3.33 7.79
CA PRO A 20 1.06 2.59 6.89
C PRO A 20 0.33 2.08 5.64
N ILE A 21 -0.93 1.68 5.78
CA ILE A 21 -1.76 1.15 4.68
C ILE A 21 -2.01 2.23 3.61
N GLN A 22 -2.06 3.49 4.01
CA GLN A 22 -2.37 4.60 3.10
C GLN A 22 -1.13 5.21 2.45
N ASN A 23 0.07 4.91 2.94
CA ASN A 23 1.31 5.56 2.50
C ASN A 23 2.11 4.76 1.47
N SER A 24 1.62 3.62 0.98
CA SER A 24 2.24 2.94 -0.16
C SER A 24 1.83 3.63 -1.48
N LYS A 25 2.19 4.91 -1.66
CA LYS A 25 1.86 5.62 -2.93
C LYS A 25 2.77 5.21 -4.09
N ASN A 26 3.73 4.32 -3.85
CA ASN A 26 4.65 3.79 -4.84
C ASN A 26 4.20 2.45 -5.45
N ILE A 27 2.99 1.95 -5.14
CA ILE A 27 2.46 0.71 -5.72
C ILE A 27 1.27 1.03 -6.63
N VAL A 28 1.33 0.57 -7.87
CA VAL A 28 0.28 0.74 -8.87
C VAL A 28 -0.18 -0.64 -9.35
N ARG A 29 -1.49 -0.89 -9.35
CA ARG A 29 -2.08 -2.06 -9.98
C ARG A 29 -2.34 -1.75 -11.46
N ILE A 30 -1.94 -2.67 -12.34
CA ILE A 30 -2.16 -2.60 -13.77
C ILE A 30 -2.95 -3.83 -14.20
N ASP A 31 -4.17 -3.62 -14.67
CA ASP A 31 -4.99 -4.69 -15.22
C ASP A 31 -4.86 -4.68 -16.75
N ILE A 32 -4.29 -5.75 -17.30
CA ILE A 32 -4.11 -5.93 -18.74
C ILE A 32 -5.23 -6.84 -19.26
N ILE A 33 -6.11 -6.25 -20.07
CA ILE A 33 -7.22 -6.96 -20.71
C ILE A 33 -6.78 -7.41 -22.10
N GLY A 34 -6.47 -8.68 -22.25
CA GLY A 34 -6.22 -9.35 -23.53
C GLY A 34 -7.48 -10.00 -24.09
N LYS A 35 -7.42 -10.44 -25.35
CA LYS A 35 -8.57 -11.03 -26.08
C LYS A 35 -9.24 -12.21 -25.34
N ASN A 36 -8.48 -13.00 -24.58
CA ASN A 36 -8.96 -14.21 -23.89
C ASN A 36 -8.59 -14.26 -22.39
N SER A 37 -7.97 -13.21 -21.82
CA SER A 37 -7.52 -13.24 -20.43
C SER A 37 -7.41 -11.84 -19.85
N ILE A 38 -7.76 -11.70 -18.58
CA ILE A 38 -7.44 -10.54 -17.75
C ILE A 38 -6.30 -10.97 -16.85
N LYS A 39 -5.21 -10.19 -16.84
CA LYS A 39 -4.10 -10.38 -15.89
C LYS A 39 -3.88 -9.10 -15.12
N SER A 40 -3.71 -9.23 -13.81
CA SER A 40 -3.40 -8.11 -12.92
C SER A 40 -1.94 -8.18 -12.55
N TYR A 41 -1.24 -7.05 -12.61
CA TYR A 41 0.13 -6.93 -12.14
C TYR A 41 0.21 -5.79 -11.11
N PHE A 42 1.09 -5.94 -10.14
CA PHE A 42 1.47 -4.87 -9.23
C PHE A 42 2.85 -4.35 -9.59
N VAL A 43 2.97 -3.06 -9.87
CA VAL A 43 4.25 -2.39 -10.09
C VAL A 43 4.58 -1.57 -8.87
N LYS A 44 5.70 -1.88 -8.21
CA LYS A 44 6.23 -1.13 -7.08
C LYS A 44 7.43 -0.31 -7.52
N PHE A 45 7.29 1.00 -7.47
CA PHE A 45 8.36 1.95 -7.70
C PHE A 45 9.25 2.10 -6.47
N SER A 46 10.53 2.41 -6.68
CA SER A 46 11.47 2.59 -5.58
C SER A 46 11.18 3.82 -4.71
N ASP A 47 10.61 4.88 -5.30
CA ASP A 47 10.23 6.13 -4.62
C ASP A 47 8.98 6.73 -5.28
N GLU A 48 8.18 7.48 -4.52
CA GLU A 48 7.03 8.27 -5.03
C GLU A 48 7.47 9.34 -6.04
N ASN A 49 8.69 9.89 -5.90
CA ASN A 49 9.19 10.99 -6.73
C ASN A 49 10.19 10.56 -7.81
N ASN A 50 10.66 9.31 -7.77
CA ASN A 50 11.65 8.79 -8.70
C ASN A 50 11.20 7.44 -9.26
N LEU A 51 10.65 7.48 -10.47
CA LEU A 51 10.06 6.35 -11.17
C LEU A 51 11.08 5.56 -12.01
N ASN A 52 12.38 5.85 -11.90
CA ASN A 52 13.41 5.27 -12.75
C ASN A 52 13.72 3.80 -12.44
N SER A 53 13.28 3.30 -11.29
CA SER A 53 13.43 1.89 -10.90
C SER A 53 12.12 1.35 -10.33
N PHE A 54 11.74 0.15 -10.78
CA PHE A 54 10.53 -0.52 -10.35
C PHE A 54 10.68 -2.04 -10.37
N GLU A 55 9.88 -2.70 -9.54
CA GLU A 55 9.70 -4.16 -9.49
C GLU A 55 8.27 -4.49 -9.91
N VAL A 56 8.09 -5.63 -10.59
CA VAL A 56 6.78 -6.10 -11.06
C VAL A 56 6.46 -7.43 -10.39
N TYR A 57 5.26 -7.53 -9.83
CA TYR A 57 4.70 -8.72 -9.20
C TYR A 57 3.42 -9.12 -9.95
N ASP A 58 3.15 -10.42 -9.99
CA ASP A 58 1.89 -10.98 -10.48
C ASP A 58 0.95 -11.21 -9.27
N GLU A 59 -0.37 -11.29 -9.43
CA GLU A 59 -1.24 -11.75 -8.33
C GLU A 59 -0.86 -13.15 -7.82
N ASP A 60 -0.17 -13.94 -8.66
CA ASP A 60 0.26 -15.31 -8.37
C ASP A 60 1.66 -15.43 -7.69
N ASN A 61 2.43 -14.35 -7.49
CA ASN A 61 3.75 -14.34 -6.81
C ASN A 61 4.05 -13.03 -6.07
#